data_AF-A0A845DMC3-F1
#
_entry.id   AF-A0A845DMC3-F1
#
_cell.length_a   1.000
_cell.length_b   1.000
_cell.length_c   1.000
_cell.angle_alpha   90.00
_cell.angle_beta   90.00
_cell.angle_gamma   90.00
#
_symmetry.space_group_name_H-M   'P 1'
#
loop_
_entity.id
_entity.type
_entity.pdbx_description
1 polymer ?
#
loop_
_entity_poly.entity_id
_entity_poly.type
_entity_poly.pdbx_seq_one_letter_code
_entity_poly.pdbx_strand_id
1 'polypeptide(L)' 'MIVGRIVFVLGLFFVFFSAIAAIEMLFSGGGESVLPWFGLLNGFTAMGVGDLVTKANQRVE' A
#
# COMPACT_ATOMS: atom_id res chain seq x y z
N MET A 1 -18.74 -0.51 5.16
CA MET A 1 -17.95 -0.93 6.34
C MET A 1 -16.69 -0.09 6.53
N ILE A 2 -16.37 0.27 7.79
CA ILE A 2 -15.22 1.12 8.12
C ILE A 2 -13.86 0.41 7.96
N VAL A 3 -13.81 -0.90 8.19
CA VAL A 3 -12.58 -1.70 8.15
C VAL A 3 -11.96 -1.72 6.75
N GLY A 4 -12.74 -2.01 5.71
CA GLY A 4 -12.23 -2.00 4.31
C GLY A 4 -11.67 -0.64 3.90
N ARG A 5 -12.33 0.45 4.31
CA ARG A 5 -11.85 1.82 4.06
C ARG A 5 -10.56 2.14 4.81
N ILE A 6 -10.45 1.73 6.08
CA ILE A 6 -9.22 1.91 6.86
C ILE A 6 -8.06 1.17 6.22
N VAL A 7 -8.25 -0.11 5.86
CA VAL A 7 -7.21 -0.94 5.24
C VAL A 7 -6.76 -0.35 3.90
N PHE A 8 -7.72 0.15 3.10
CA PHE A 8 -7.41 0.83 1.84
C PHE A 8 -6.56 2.09 2.06
N VAL A 9 -6.94 2.94 3.01
CA VAL A 9 -6.21 4.18 3.33
C VAL A 9 -4.82 3.89 3.89
N LEU A 10 -4.68 2.87 4.75
CA LEU A 10 -3.37 2.43 5.24
C LEU A 10 -2.47 1.94 4.10
N GLY A 11 -3.03 1.19 3.15
CA GLY A 11 -2.34 0.81 1.93
C GLY A 11 -1.87 2.02 1.12
N LEU A 12 -2.70 3.06 1.00
CA LEU A 12 -2.35 4.32 0.34
C LEU A 12 -1.16 5.02 0.96
N PHE A 13 -1.13 5.15 2.28
CA PHE A 13 0.02 5.72 2.97
C PHE A 13 1.29 4.91 2.72
N PHE A 14 1.19 3.57 2.78
CA PHE A 14 2.33 2.70 2.55
C PHE A 14 2.88 2.82 1.12
N VAL A 15 2.01 2.82 0.10
CA VAL A 15 2.43 3.03 -1.29
C VAL A 15 3.09 4.41 -1.45
N PHE A 16 2.48 5.46 -0.90
CA PHE A 16 2.97 6.83 -1.07
C PHE A 16 4.38 7.02 -0.50
N PHE A 17 4.60 6.65 0.76
CA PHE A 17 5.91 6.81 1.38
C PHE A 17 6.96 5.87 0.78
N SER A 18 6.58 4.66 0.39
CA SER A 18 7.49 3.72 -0.24
C SER A 18 7.87 4.14 -1.66
N ALA A 19 6.97 4.77 -2.40
CA ALA A 19 7.25 5.36 -3.71
C ALA A 19 8.27 6.50 -3.59
N ILE A 20 8.07 7.40 -2.62
CA ILE A 20 9.03 8.48 -2.34
C ILE A 20 10.39 7.89 -1.96
N ALA A 21 10.44 6.92 -1.06
CA ALA A 21 11.69 6.29 -0.66
C ALA A 21 12.39 5.57 -1.82
N ALA A 22 11.65 4.93 -2.73
CA ALA A 22 12.20 4.31 -3.93
C ALA A 22 12.80 5.35 -4.90
N ILE A 23 12.15 6.51 -5.03
CA ILE A 23 12.66 7.64 -5.82
C ILE A 23 13.95 8.19 -5.20
N GLU A 24 13.97 8.46 -3.90
CA GLU A 24 15.17 8.91 -3.18
C GLU A 24 16.35 7.92 -3.32
N MET A 25 16.06 6.62 -3.35
CA MET A 25 17.07 5.59 -3.58
C MET A 25 17.75 5.69 -4.95
N LEU A 26 17.00 6.07 -5.99
CA LEU A 26 17.55 6.23 -7.34
C LEU A 26 18.59 7.36 -7.41
N PHE A 27 18.44 8.39 -6.58
CA PHE A 27 19.31 9.58 -6.60
C PHE A 27 20.41 9.57 -5.53
N SER A 28 20.24 8.82 -4.45
CA SER A 28 21.23 8.75 -3.34
C SER A 28 22.38 7.77 -3.58
N GLY A 29 22.34 6.96 -4.66
CA GLY A 29 23.35 5.94 -4.93
C GLY A 29 23.33 4.74 -3.97
N GLY A 30 22.42 4.72 -3.00
CA GLY A 30 22.22 3.65 -2.01
C GLY A 30 21.38 2.49 -2.52
N GLY A 31 21.77 1.90 -3.65
CA GLY A 31 20.98 0.92 -4.41
C GLY A 31 20.69 -0.44 -3.77
N GLU A 32 21.07 -0.67 -2.51
CA GLU A 32 20.99 -2.00 -1.87
C GLU A 32 19.74 -2.20 -0.99
N SER A 33 18.94 -1.16 -0.73
CA SER A 33 17.78 -1.31 0.15
C SER A 33 16.55 -1.85 -0.59
N VAL A 34 16.15 -3.08 -0.28
CA VAL A 34 14.92 -3.69 -0.85
C VAL A 34 13.65 -3.18 -0.15
N LEU A 35 13.79 -2.45 0.96
CA LEU A 35 12.68 -2.02 1.82
C LEU A 35 11.61 -1.20 1.10
N PRO A 36 11.92 -0.24 0.22
CA PRO A 36 10.89 0.52 -0.49
C PRO A 36 10.06 -0.36 -1.42
N TRP A 37 10.67 -1.37 -2.06
CA TRP A 37 9.94 -2.31 -2.91
C TRP A 37 8.97 -3.19 -2.12
N PHE A 38 9.38 -3.67 -0.94
CA PHE A 38 8.49 -4.40 -0.03
C PHE A 38 7.36 -3.52 0.49
N GLY A 39 7.64 -2.25 0.78
CA GLY A 39 6.61 -1.30 1.20
C GLY A 39 5.58 -1.03 0.10
N LEU A 40 6.02 -0.89 -1.16
CA LEU A 40 5.13 -0.76 -2.32
C LEU A 40 4.23 -1.98 -2.48
N LEU A 41 4.81 -3.20 -2.48
CA LEU A 41 4.05 -4.44 -2.61
C LEU A 41 3.00 -4.58 -1.50
N ASN A 42 3.40 -4.37 -0.23
CA ASN A 42 2.48 -4.43 0.90
C ASN A 42 1.37 -3.37 0.80
N GLY A 43 1.71 -2.15 0.39
CA GLY A 43 0.73 -1.09 0.20
C GLY A 43 -0.31 -1.43 -0.86
N PHE A 44 0.10 -1.97 -2.01
CA PHE A 44 -0.81 -2.42 -3.06
C PHE A 44 -1.66 -3.61 -2.62
N THR A 45 -1.08 -4.58 -1.90
CA THR A 45 -1.85 -5.69 -1.32
C THR A 45 -2.90 -5.18 -0.34
N ALA A 46 -2.55 -4.25 0.56
CA ALA A 46 -3.49 -3.66 1.51
C ALA A 46 -4.63 -2.91 0.80
N MET A 47 -4.34 -2.11 -0.24
CA MET A 47 -5.39 -1.50 -1.05
C MET A 47 -6.33 -2.52 -1.68
N GLY A 48 -5.79 -3.57 -2.31
CA GLY A 48 -6.57 -4.62 -2.94
C GLY A 48 -7.46 -5.38 -1.96
N VAL A 49 -6.90 -5.74 -0.79
CA VAL A 49 -7.66 -6.37 0.30
C VAL A 49 -8.74 -5.43 0.85
N GLY A 50 -8.44 -4.15 1.03
CA GLY A 50 -9.41 -3.15 1.49
C GLY A 50 -10.61 -2.99 0.54
N ASP A 51 -10.35 -2.99 -0.77
CA ASP A 51 -11.40 -2.98 -1.80
C ASP A 51 -12.22 -4.28 -1.80
N LEU A 52 -11.57 -5.44 -1.72
CA LEU A 52 -12.25 -6.74 -1.63
C LEU A 52 -13.16 -6.83 -0.41
N VAL A 53 -12.69 -6.41 0.77
CA VAL A 53 -13.48 -6.39 2.00
C VAL A 53 -14.65 -5.42 1.88
N THR A 54 -14.45 -4.26 1.24
CA THR A 54 -15.54 -3.30 1.00
C THR A 54 -16.62 -3.89 0.10
N LYS A 55 -16.22 -4.53 -1.01
CA LYS A 55 -17.12 -5.17 -1.98
C LYS A 55 -17.83 -6.40 -1.41
N ALA A 56 -17.12 -7.22 -0.63
CA ALA A 56 -17.69 -8.39 0.02
C ALA A 56 -18.82 -7.97 0.98
N ASN A 57 -18.61 -6.91 1.75
CA ASN A 57 -19.63 -6.40 2.66
C ASN A 57 -20.84 -5.81 1.90
N GLN A 58 -20.65 -5.19 0.75
CA GLN A 58 -21.76 -4.68 -0.08
C GLN A 58 -22.61 -5.78 -0.74
N ARG A 59 -22.14 -7.03 -0.80
CA ARG A 59 -22.92 -8.17 -1.30
C ARG A 59 -23.72 -8.89 -0.21
N VAL A 60 -23.48 -8.57 1.06
CA VAL A 60 -24.10 -9.22 2.22
C VAL A 60 -25.29 -8.39 2.75
N GLU A 61 -25.38 -7.11 2.38
CA GLU A 61 -26.56 -6.25 2.56
C GLU A 61 -27.46 -6.30 1.32
#